data_AF-A0A316NEI2-F1
#
_entry.id   AF-A0A316NEI2-F1
#
_cell.length_a   1.000
_cell.length_b   1.000
_cell.length_c   1.000
_cell.angle_alpha   90.00
_cell.angle_beta   90.00
_cell.angle_gamma   90.00
#
_symmetry.space_group_name_H-M   'P 1'
#
loop_
_entity.id
_entity.type
_entity.pdbx_description
1 polymer ?
#
loop_
_entity_poly.entity_id
_entity_poly.type
_entity_poly.pdbx_seq_one_letter_code
_entity_poly.pdbx_strand_id
1 'polypeptide(L)'
;MKRLTLIVIALLLCISFTACNVAEDAEGLSTSSSSSSDLPAYPYTYDRYAVPAAVRTSLGGSYETYKAAVDAIDSAAESFAVTDEAEYETVCAALEACYPPYGLVTGANYDAASKEVHLSYRYNATVMQQQVEKTDQLSGMIMALALREGDDELNRALALYHYVITSIHMDGSDSSLWVGLMDGTGGSYAAAAMYSFLLTQVDVESVLAVTTDHENKDHYLVIVTLNGKPYIMDPAYELEFSKGGLVCFGMTEQELTANRLAIPVKALFGQTPACTDVRFASMRQCAKWSFNEDRTRVSMTVDGSTQIFDPTEEGN
;
A
#
# COMPACT_ATOMS: atom_id res chain seq x y z
N MET A 1 -27.95 0.79 45.60
CA MET A 1 -28.35 2.04 44.89
C MET A 1 -27.48 2.13 43.64
N LYS A 2 -28.00 1.68 42.47
CA LYS A 2 -28.45 2.52 41.33
C LYS A 2 -27.34 3.48 40.86
N ARG A 3 -26.78 3.44 39.64
CA ARG A 3 -27.28 3.09 38.28
C ARG A 3 -26.07 2.63 37.42
N LEU A 4 -26.09 1.49 36.71
CA LEU A 4 -26.53 1.27 35.32
C LEU A 4 -26.34 2.47 34.37
N THR A 5 -25.52 2.34 33.33
CA THR A 5 -25.93 2.55 31.92
C THR A 5 -24.97 1.81 30.96
N LEU A 6 -25.49 0.76 30.31
CA LEU A 6 -25.02 0.19 29.04
C LEU A 6 -25.25 1.21 27.93
N ILE A 7 -24.32 1.39 26.99
CA ILE A 7 -24.67 1.76 25.61
C ILE A 7 -23.84 0.89 24.65
N VAL A 8 -24.51 -0.12 24.09
CA VAL A 8 -24.22 -0.74 22.80
C VAL A 8 -25.32 -0.25 21.86
N ILE A 9 -24.98 -0.03 20.58
CA ILE A 9 -25.80 -0.26 19.36
C ILE A 9 -25.46 0.80 18.29
N ALA A 10 -24.77 0.30 17.26
CA ALA A 10 -25.00 0.44 15.82
C ALA A 10 -25.41 1.80 15.21
N LEU A 11 -24.66 2.19 14.19
CA LEU A 11 -25.19 2.89 13.02
C LEU A 11 -24.78 2.12 11.77
N LEU A 12 -25.60 1.13 11.42
CA LEU A 12 -25.89 0.80 10.03
C LEU A 12 -26.52 2.04 9.39
N LEU A 13 -25.86 2.61 8.38
CA LEU A 13 -26.53 3.52 7.46
C LEU A 13 -26.86 2.73 6.18
N CYS A 14 -28.07 2.16 6.21
CA CYS A 14 -28.73 1.63 5.03
C CYS A 14 -29.02 2.77 4.05
N ILE A 15 -28.63 2.52 2.81
CA ILE A 15 -29.01 3.23 1.60
C ILE A 15 -30.54 3.22 1.49
N SER A 16 -31.16 4.39 1.48
CA SER A 16 -32.57 4.56 1.10
C SER A 16 -32.65 5.43 -0.16
N PHE A 17 -32.86 4.77 -1.30
CA PHE A 17 -33.39 5.39 -2.51
C PHE A 17 -34.72 6.07 -2.18
N THR A 18 -34.78 7.39 -2.36
CA THR A 18 -36.07 8.10 -2.48
C THR A 18 -35.97 9.02 -3.69
N ALA A 19 -36.65 8.63 -4.76
CA ALA A 19 -36.94 9.51 -5.89
C ALA A 19 -38.00 10.52 -5.42
N CYS A 20 -37.65 11.81 -5.43
CA CYS A 20 -38.62 12.91 -5.40
C CYS A 20 -38.26 13.88 -6.53
N ASN A 21 -39.09 13.86 -7.57
CA ASN A 21 -39.20 14.95 -8.53
C ASN A 21 -39.70 16.21 -7.82
N VAL A 22 -38.90 17.28 -7.86
CA VAL A 22 -39.40 18.66 -7.87
C VAL A 22 -38.50 19.44 -8.83
N ALA A 23 -39.12 20.06 -9.83
CA ALA A 23 -38.49 20.88 -10.83
C ALA A 23 -38.42 22.36 -10.40
N GLU A 24 -37.47 23.04 -11.03
CA GLU A 24 -37.33 24.48 -11.30
C GLU A 24 -36.50 25.37 -10.34
N ASP A 25 -35.57 26.05 -11.02
CA ASP A 25 -34.80 27.27 -10.72
C ASP A 25 -33.57 27.22 -9.82
N ALA A 26 -32.42 26.96 -10.47
CA ALA A 26 -31.17 27.68 -10.19
C ALA A 26 -30.31 27.74 -11.46
N GLU A 27 -30.16 28.95 -12.02
CA GLU A 27 -29.13 29.27 -13.00
C GLU A 27 -27.74 29.05 -12.42
N GLY A 28 -26.83 28.52 -13.25
CA GLY A 28 -25.41 28.80 -13.15
C GLY A 28 -24.61 28.00 -12.12
N LEU A 29 -24.42 26.70 -12.37
CA LEU A 29 -23.17 26.05 -12.03
C LEU A 29 -22.93 24.89 -13.00
N SER A 30 -22.16 25.16 -14.06
CA SER A 30 -21.62 24.12 -14.92
C SER A 30 -20.54 23.35 -14.15
N THR A 31 -20.95 22.48 -13.23
CA THR A 31 -20.08 21.42 -12.73
C THR A 31 -19.94 20.39 -13.84
N SER A 32 -18.96 20.58 -14.72
CA SER A 32 -18.41 19.48 -15.51
C SER A 32 -17.66 18.55 -14.56
N SER A 33 -18.39 17.74 -13.82
CA SER A 33 -17.84 16.53 -13.24
C SER A 33 -17.81 15.47 -14.34
N SER A 34 -16.75 15.43 -15.15
CA SER A 34 -16.45 14.21 -15.90
C SER A 34 -15.95 13.18 -14.89
N SER A 35 -16.88 12.54 -14.19
CA SER A 35 -16.56 11.36 -13.41
C SER A 35 -16.16 10.27 -14.40
N SER A 36 -14.97 9.70 -14.22
CA SER A 36 -14.49 8.49 -14.92
C SER A 36 -15.26 7.22 -14.50
N SER A 37 -16.58 7.34 -14.35
CA SER A 37 -17.47 6.35 -13.74
C SER A 37 -17.89 5.22 -14.67
N ASP A 38 -17.49 5.23 -15.93
CA ASP A 38 -18.07 4.32 -16.94
C ASP A 38 -17.23 3.07 -17.20
N LEU A 39 -15.98 3.02 -16.72
CA LEU A 39 -15.18 1.80 -16.79
C LEU A 39 -15.60 0.82 -15.67
N PRO A 40 -15.72 -0.49 -15.96
CA PRO A 40 -15.96 -1.50 -14.93
C PRO A 40 -14.86 -1.49 -13.85
N ALA A 41 -15.20 -2.01 -12.67
CA ALA A 41 -14.23 -2.20 -11.60
C ALA A 41 -13.17 -3.24 -11.99
N TYR A 42 -11.94 -3.06 -11.51
CA TYR A 42 -10.86 -4.02 -11.73
C TYR A 42 -11.24 -5.41 -11.17
N PRO A 43 -11.07 -6.50 -11.95
CA PRO A 43 -11.39 -7.84 -11.48
C PRO A 43 -10.35 -8.31 -10.45
N TYR A 44 -10.73 -8.27 -9.18
CA TYR A 44 -9.83 -8.54 -8.07
C TYR A 44 -10.23 -9.80 -7.28
N THR A 45 -9.22 -10.54 -6.82
CA THR A 45 -9.36 -11.58 -5.81
C THR A 45 -8.16 -11.48 -4.88
N TYR A 46 -8.42 -11.43 -3.57
CA TYR A 46 -7.35 -11.35 -2.57
C TYR A 46 -6.50 -12.62 -2.59
N ASP A 47 -5.19 -12.46 -2.76
CA ASP A 47 -4.22 -13.54 -2.59
C ASP A 47 -3.42 -13.32 -1.31
N ARG A 48 -3.76 -14.11 -0.29
CA ARG A 48 -3.12 -14.09 1.03
C ARG A 48 -1.66 -14.54 1.02
N TYR A 49 -1.22 -15.24 -0.04
CA TYR A 49 0.15 -15.75 -0.18
C TYR A 49 1.00 -14.92 -1.15
N ALA A 50 0.43 -13.83 -1.68
CA ALA A 50 1.11 -12.97 -2.63
C ALA A 50 2.30 -12.28 -1.96
N VAL A 51 3.45 -12.36 -2.62
CA VAL A 51 4.69 -11.71 -2.21
C VAL A 51 5.37 -11.17 -3.47
N PRO A 52 6.08 -10.03 -3.40
CA PRO A 52 6.85 -9.56 -4.54
C PRO A 52 7.96 -10.53 -4.95
N ALA A 53 8.46 -10.45 -6.19
CA ALA A 53 9.47 -11.41 -6.69
C ALA A 53 10.78 -11.34 -5.89
N ALA A 54 11.17 -10.15 -5.41
CA ALA A 54 12.32 -9.99 -4.51
C ALA A 54 12.15 -10.79 -3.20
N VAL A 55 10.98 -10.70 -2.56
CA VAL A 55 10.65 -11.46 -1.35
C VAL A 55 10.57 -12.95 -1.65
N ARG A 56 9.96 -13.33 -2.78
CA ARG A 56 9.89 -14.73 -3.22
C ARG A 56 11.28 -15.34 -3.40
N THR A 57 12.20 -14.58 -3.97
CA THR A 57 13.59 -15.00 -4.17
C THR A 57 14.32 -15.15 -2.85
N SER A 58 14.12 -14.20 -1.91
CA SER A 58 14.67 -14.28 -0.56
C SER A 58 14.14 -15.47 0.24
N LEU A 59 12.86 -15.79 0.13
CA LEU A 59 12.25 -16.97 0.75
C LEU A 59 12.82 -18.27 0.17
N GLY A 60 13.07 -18.33 -1.14
CA GLY A 60 13.63 -19.51 -1.79
C GLY A 60 12.84 -20.78 -1.47
N GLY A 61 13.50 -21.76 -0.85
CA GLY A 61 12.88 -23.02 -0.41
C GLY A 61 11.85 -22.85 0.72
N SER A 62 11.95 -21.78 1.50
CA SER A 62 11.09 -21.49 2.65
C SER A 62 9.74 -20.87 2.29
N TYR A 63 9.41 -20.72 1.00
CA TYR A 63 8.12 -20.17 0.59
C TYR A 63 6.93 -21.02 1.05
N GLU A 64 7.06 -22.35 1.06
CA GLU A 64 5.98 -23.20 1.58
C GLU A 64 5.86 -23.06 3.12
N THR A 65 6.96 -22.84 3.82
CA THR A 65 6.96 -22.51 5.25
C THR A 65 6.29 -21.17 5.51
N TYR A 66 6.53 -20.16 4.67
CA TYR A 66 5.80 -18.88 4.72
C TYR A 66 4.29 -19.07 4.56
N LYS A 67 3.84 -19.87 3.58
CA LYS A 67 2.41 -20.18 3.40
C LYS A 67 1.83 -20.90 4.62
N ALA A 68 2.56 -21.88 5.18
CA ALA A 68 2.14 -22.55 6.39
C ALA A 68 2.04 -21.59 7.59
N ALA A 69 2.92 -20.60 7.69
CA ALA A 69 2.85 -19.56 8.70
C ALA A 69 1.65 -18.62 8.50
N VAL A 70 1.34 -18.25 7.25
CA VAL A 70 0.09 -17.52 6.90
C VAL A 70 -1.13 -18.34 7.35
N ASP A 71 -1.20 -19.62 7.02
CA ASP A 71 -2.30 -20.51 7.41
C ASP A 71 -2.41 -20.68 8.94
N ALA A 72 -1.27 -20.72 9.64
CA ALA A 72 -1.23 -20.76 11.10
C ALA A 72 -1.81 -19.48 11.71
N ILE A 73 -1.49 -18.31 11.16
CA ILE A 73 -2.03 -17.02 11.64
C ILE A 73 -3.53 -16.91 11.31
N ASP A 74 -3.94 -17.29 10.10
CA ASP A 74 -5.35 -17.30 9.67
C ASP A 74 -6.22 -18.14 10.60
N SER A 75 -5.70 -19.30 11.03
CA SER A 75 -6.38 -20.23 11.94
C SER A 75 -6.14 -19.94 13.42
N ALA A 76 -5.33 -18.94 13.74
CA ALA A 76 -4.83 -18.64 15.09
C ALA A 76 -4.21 -19.86 15.81
N ALA A 77 -3.46 -20.68 15.06
CA ALA A 77 -2.71 -21.80 15.60
C ALA A 77 -1.59 -21.34 16.54
N GLU A 78 -1.24 -22.17 17.52
CA GLU A 78 -0.24 -21.84 18.55
C GLU A 78 1.21 -21.93 18.04
N SER A 79 1.45 -22.64 16.94
CA SER A 79 2.78 -22.74 16.33
C SER A 79 2.74 -23.13 14.85
N PHE A 80 3.89 -22.97 14.19
CA PHE A 80 4.21 -23.59 12.90
C PHE A 80 5.65 -24.11 12.91
N ALA A 81 5.95 -25.10 12.06
CA ALA A 81 7.27 -25.71 11.98
C ALA A 81 8.22 -24.94 11.07
N VAL A 82 9.50 -24.93 11.40
CA VAL A 82 10.62 -24.41 10.59
C VAL A 82 11.78 -25.41 10.62
N THR A 83 12.76 -25.28 9.73
CA THR A 83 13.93 -26.17 9.71
C THR A 83 15.00 -25.75 10.71
N ASP A 84 15.16 -24.44 10.90
CA ASP A 84 16.15 -23.78 11.74
C ASP A 84 15.80 -22.30 11.99
N GLU A 85 16.67 -21.61 12.75
CA GLU A 85 16.52 -20.19 13.10
C GLU A 85 16.58 -19.26 11.88
N ALA A 86 17.39 -19.61 10.86
CA ALA A 86 17.54 -18.77 9.66
C ALA A 86 16.27 -18.79 8.80
N GLU A 87 15.61 -19.95 8.69
CA GLU A 87 14.28 -20.03 8.06
C GLU A 87 13.25 -19.24 8.85
N TYR A 88 13.25 -19.32 10.19
CA TYR A 88 12.39 -18.51 11.05
C TYR A 88 12.55 -17.00 10.78
N GLU A 89 13.78 -16.48 10.82
CA GLU A 89 14.06 -15.05 10.58
C GLU A 89 13.58 -14.61 9.19
N THR A 90 13.84 -15.44 8.18
CA THR A 90 13.47 -15.17 6.79
C THR A 90 11.95 -15.15 6.59
N VAL A 91 11.24 -16.11 7.19
CA VAL A 91 9.78 -16.19 7.13
C VAL A 91 9.13 -15.03 7.88
N CYS A 92 9.60 -14.71 9.08
CA CYS A 92 9.07 -13.59 9.87
C CYS A 92 9.28 -12.22 9.19
N ALA A 93 10.43 -11.99 8.57
CA ALA A 93 10.67 -10.78 7.79
C ALA A 93 9.69 -10.67 6.60
N ALA A 94 9.41 -11.78 5.91
CA ALA A 94 8.42 -11.79 4.83
C ALA A 94 6.98 -11.57 5.31
N LEU A 95 6.60 -12.14 6.46
CA LEU A 95 5.28 -11.93 7.07
C LEU A 95 5.09 -10.45 7.44
N GLU A 96 6.08 -9.83 8.07
CA GLU A 96 6.05 -8.42 8.44
C GLU A 96 5.87 -7.50 7.23
N ALA A 97 6.58 -7.79 6.15
CA ALA A 97 6.56 -6.99 4.93
C ALA A 97 5.31 -7.20 4.06
N CYS A 98 4.75 -8.42 4.02
CA CYS A 98 3.78 -8.81 2.98
C CYS A 98 2.39 -9.19 3.50
N TYR A 99 2.24 -9.54 4.77
CA TYR A 99 1.01 -10.14 5.28
C TYR A 99 0.43 -9.31 6.45
N PRO A 100 -0.56 -8.43 6.19
CA PRO A 100 -1.07 -7.50 7.19
C PRO A 100 -1.46 -8.14 8.53
N PRO A 101 -2.16 -9.30 8.60
CA PRO A 101 -2.55 -9.90 9.88
C PRO A 101 -1.37 -10.28 10.79
N TYR A 102 -0.14 -10.34 10.30
CA TYR A 102 1.04 -10.51 11.16
C TYR A 102 1.17 -9.38 12.21
N GLY A 103 0.66 -8.17 11.93
CA GLY A 103 0.61 -7.08 12.91
C GLY A 103 -0.28 -7.34 14.13
N LEU A 104 -1.06 -8.43 14.14
CA LEU A 104 -1.83 -8.90 15.28
C LEU A 104 -1.11 -9.97 16.11
N VAL A 105 0.01 -10.50 15.63
CA VAL A 105 0.89 -11.39 16.38
C VAL A 105 1.66 -10.55 17.40
N THR A 106 1.52 -10.88 18.68
CA THR A 106 2.21 -10.18 19.79
C THR A 106 3.49 -10.89 20.22
N GLY A 107 3.74 -12.09 19.71
CA GLY A 107 4.99 -12.81 19.92
C GLY A 107 5.14 -13.97 18.93
N ALA A 108 6.33 -14.12 18.39
CA ALA A 108 6.76 -15.25 17.56
C ALA A 108 8.14 -15.68 18.09
N ASN A 109 8.22 -16.86 18.71
CA ASN A 109 9.44 -17.31 19.39
C ASN A 109 9.87 -18.67 18.84
N TYR A 110 11.07 -18.74 18.26
CA TYR A 110 11.65 -19.99 17.78
C TYR A 110 12.17 -20.87 18.94
N ASP A 111 11.77 -22.14 18.95
CA ASP A 111 12.32 -23.18 19.82
C ASP A 111 13.20 -24.14 19.02
N ALA A 112 14.50 -24.10 19.27
CA ALA A 112 15.47 -24.95 18.59
C ALA A 112 15.32 -26.45 18.88
N ALA A 113 14.72 -26.83 20.00
CA ALA A 113 14.55 -28.24 20.37
C ALA A 113 13.41 -28.91 19.60
N SER A 114 12.27 -28.21 19.48
CA SER A 114 11.10 -28.69 18.73
C SER A 114 11.12 -28.30 17.25
N LYS A 115 11.92 -27.30 16.88
CA LYS A 115 11.93 -26.66 15.56
C LYS A 115 10.59 -26.03 15.21
N GLU A 116 9.93 -25.44 16.20
CA GLU A 116 8.67 -24.73 16.04
C GLU A 116 8.84 -23.24 16.36
N VAL A 117 7.98 -22.42 15.77
CA VAL A 117 7.80 -21.02 16.12
C VAL A 117 6.49 -20.92 16.88
N HIS A 118 6.55 -20.54 18.15
CA HIS A 118 5.37 -20.37 18.99
C HIS A 118 4.78 -18.97 18.85
N LEU A 119 3.50 -18.92 18.52
CA LEU A 119 2.74 -17.71 18.24
C LEU A 119 1.88 -17.30 19.44
N SER A 120 1.81 -15.99 19.67
CA SER A 120 0.86 -15.36 20.58
C SER A 120 0.16 -14.23 19.86
N TYR A 121 -1.14 -14.06 20.13
CA TYR A 121 -2.00 -13.14 19.39
C TYR A 121 -2.59 -12.07 20.29
N ARG A 122 -2.86 -10.90 19.70
CA ARG A 122 -3.58 -9.80 20.35
C ARG A 122 -4.99 -10.21 20.78
N TYR A 123 -5.61 -11.13 20.04
CA TYR A 123 -6.97 -11.58 20.27
C TYR A 123 -7.08 -13.11 20.31
N ASN A 124 -8.21 -13.62 20.81
CA ASN A 124 -8.53 -15.04 20.70
C ASN A 124 -8.83 -15.45 19.25
N ALA A 125 -8.87 -16.77 18.99
CA ALA A 125 -9.02 -17.33 17.64
C ALA A 125 -10.26 -16.83 16.87
N THR A 126 -11.42 -16.73 17.54
CA THR A 126 -12.64 -16.23 16.88
C THR A 126 -12.49 -14.80 16.39
N VAL A 127 -11.89 -13.93 17.21
CA VAL A 127 -11.68 -12.54 16.82
C VAL A 127 -10.56 -12.42 15.79
N MET A 128 -9.51 -13.24 15.86
CA MET A 128 -8.46 -13.29 14.83
C MET A 128 -9.03 -13.59 13.45
N GLN A 129 -9.89 -14.61 13.33
CA GLN A 129 -10.53 -14.96 12.05
C GLN A 129 -11.37 -13.79 11.49
N GLN A 130 -12.12 -13.09 12.35
CA GLN A 130 -12.88 -11.91 11.93
C GLN A 130 -11.97 -10.76 11.46
N GLN A 131 -10.78 -10.62 12.02
CA GLN A 131 -9.83 -9.59 11.58
C GLN A 131 -9.16 -9.96 10.24
N VAL A 132 -8.84 -11.24 10.04
CA VAL A 132 -8.33 -11.76 8.76
C VAL A 132 -9.35 -11.53 7.63
N GLU A 133 -10.62 -11.86 7.85
CA GLU A 133 -11.70 -11.63 6.87
C GLU A 133 -11.85 -10.15 6.50
N LYS A 134 -11.64 -9.24 7.45
CA LYS A 134 -11.69 -7.80 7.18
C LYS A 134 -10.56 -7.32 6.28
N THR A 135 -9.38 -7.94 6.35
CA THR A 135 -8.24 -7.60 5.47
C THR A 135 -8.60 -7.86 4.01
N ASP A 136 -9.21 -9.02 3.72
CA ASP A 136 -9.70 -9.36 2.38
C ASP A 136 -10.75 -8.36 1.90
N GLN A 137 -11.79 -8.14 2.71
CA GLN A 137 -12.88 -7.20 2.38
C GLN A 137 -12.37 -5.79 2.12
N LEU A 138 -11.48 -5.29 2.98
CA LEU A 138 -10.91 -3.96 2.84
C LEU A 138 -10.04 -3.87 1.59
N SER A 139 -9.19 -4.87 1.33
CA SER A 139 -8.38 -4.91 0.10
C SER A 139 -9.27 -4.88 -1.15
N GLY A 140 -10.35 -5.65 -1.17
CA GLY A 140 -11.32 -5.62 -2.26
C GLY A 140 -12.01 -4.27 -2.44
N MET A 141 -12.38 -3.60 -1.34
CA MET A 141 -12.93 -2.25 -1.40
C MET A 141 -11.93 -1.22 -1.94
N ILE A 142 -10.66 -1.32 -1.54
CA ILE A 142 -9.58 -0.45 -2.02
C ILE A 142 -9.40 -0.63 -3.53
N MET A 143 -9.29 -1.87 -4.01
CA MET A 143 -9.12 -2.14 -5.44
C MET A 143 -10.31 -1.63 -6.24
N ALA A 144 -11.54 -1.85 -5.78
CA ALA A 144 -12.75 -1.35 -6.44
C ALA A 144 -12.82 0.19 -6.47
N LEU A 145 -12.32 0.87 -5.43
CA LEU A 145 -12.30 2.32 -5.37
C LEU A 145 -11.24 2.90 -6.32
N ALA A 146 -10.01 2.40 -6.25
CA ALA A 146 -8.85 2.98 -6.91
C ALA A 146 -8.71 2.57 -8.39
N LEU A 147 -9.06 1.32 -8.72
CA LEU A 147 -8.72 0.71 -10.00
C LEU A 147 -9.91 0.49 -10.91
N ARG A 148 -9.65 0.47 -12.22
CA ARG A 148 -10.62 0.15 -13.26
C ARG A 148 -10.11 -0.98 -14.15
N GLU A 149 -11.04 -1.69 -14.77
CA GLU A 149 -10.71 -2.69 -15.79
C GLU A 149 -9.94 -2.02 -16.94
N GLY A 150 -8.85 -2.65 -17.38
CA GLY A 150 -7.97 -2.11 -18.41
C GLY A 150 -6.83 -1.21 -17.92
N ASP A 151 -6.76 -0.92 -16.61
CA ASP A 151 -5.61 -0.21 -16.04
C ASP A 151 -4.31 -1.00 -16.28
N ASP A 152 -3.32 -0.34 -16.89
CA ASP A 152 -1.99 -0.89 -17.08
C ASP A 152 -1.17 -0.87 -15.78
N GLU A 153 0.09 -1.28 -15.85
CA GLU A 153 1.01 -1.29 -14.70
C GLU A 153 1.17 0.10 -14.07
N LEU A 154 1.34 1.14 -14.88
CA LEU A 154 1.52 2.51 -14.38
C LEU A 154 0.24 3.04 -13.74
N ASN A 155 -0.91 2.85 -14.36
CA ASN A 155 -2.19 3.32 -13.84
C ASN A 155 -2.51 2.66 -12.51
N ARG A 156 -2.26 1.35 -12.40
CA ARG A 156 -2.38 0.63 -11.12
C ARG A 156 -1.47 1.24 -10.07
N ALA A 157 -0.20 1.48 -10.39
CA ALA A 157 0.76 2.09 -9.47
C ALA A 157 0.33 3.50 -9.02
N LEU A 158 -0.03 4.38 -9.97
CA LEU A 158 -0.47 5.75 -9.69
C LEU A 158 -1.75 5.80 -8.85
N ALA A 159 -2.76 5.00 -9.21
CA ALA A 159 -4.04 4.99 -8.50
C ALA A 159 -3.91 4.47 -7.07
N LEU A 160 -3.13 3.41 -6.86
CA LEU A 160 -2.86 2.87 -5.53
C LEU A 160 -1.97 3.81 -4.71
N TYR A 161 -0.99 4.46 -5.35
CA TYR A 161 -0.20 5.49 -4.71
C TYR A 161 -1.07 6.64 -4.21
N HIS A 162 -1.96 7.16 -5.07
CA HIS A 162 -2.93 8.19 -4.69
C HIS A 162 -3.81 7.75 -3.53
N TYR A 163 -4.31 6.51 -3.55
CA TYR A 163 -5.10 5.97 -2.45
C TYR A 163 -4.33 6.03 -1.13
N VAL A 164 -3.08 5.57 -1.10
CA VAL A 164 -2.24 5.58 0.11
C VAL A 164 -1.99 7.01 0.62
N ILE A 165 -1.55 7.92 -0.24
CA ILE A 165 -1.22 9.31 0.13
C ILE A 165 -2.45 10.19 0.43
N THR A 166 -3.66 9.65 0.29
CA THR A 166 -4.90 10.33 0.68
C THR A 166 -5.63 9.64 1.83
N SER A 167 -5.24 8.41 2.19
CA SER A 167 -5.89 7.61 3.21
C SER A 167 -5.10 7.50 4.51
N ILE A 168 -3.78 7.69 4.48
CA ILE A 168 -2.94 7.62 5.68
C ILE A 168 -2.78 8.99 6.35
N HIS A 169 -2.94 9.00 7.66
CA HIS A 169 -2.54 10.10 8.53
C HIS A 169 -1.16 9.82 9.15
N MET A 170 -0.19 10.72 8.91
CA MET A 170 1.15 10.58 9.48
C MET A 170 1.15 10.94 10.97
N ASP A 171 1.53 10.00 11.83
CA ASP A 171 1.70 10.21 13.28
C ASP A 171 3.15 10.03 13.75
N GLY A 172 4.05 9.64 12.84
CA GLY A 172 5.48 9.45 13.11
C GLY A 172 5.82 8.21 13.92
N SER A 173 4.86 7.29 14.12
CA SER A 173 5.09 6.03 14.83
C SER A 173 5.72 4.95 13.96
N ASP A 174 6.49 4.06 14.59
CA ASP A 174 6.96 2.81 13.98
C ASP A 174 5.81 1.79 13.96
N SER A 175 4.88 2.02 13.04
CA SER A 175 3.64 1.25 12.90
C SER A 175 3.73 0.23 11.77
N SER A 176 3.10 -0.93 11.96
CA SER A 176 3.13 -2.04 11.01
C SER A 176 2.22 -1.82 9.79
N LEU A 177 2.38 -2.69 8.79
CA LEU A 177 1.46 -2.80 7.65
C LEU A 177 -0.01 -2.90 8.08
N TRP A 178 -0.31 -3.66 9.15
CA TRP A 178 -1.66 -3.76 9.70
C TRP A 178 -2.23 -2.38 10.05
N VAL A 179 -1.47 -1.57 10.77
CA VAL A 179 -1.93 -0.26 11.26
C VAL A 179 -2.15 0.69 10.08
N GLY A 180 -1.23 0.72 9.11
CA GLY A 180 -1.40 1.51 7.89
C GLY A 180 -2.66 1.12 7.12
N LEU A 181 -2.85 -0.18 6.89
CA LEU A 181 -3.98 -0.70 6.11
C LEU A 181 -5.33 -0.53 6.83
N MET A 182 -5.39 -0.88 8.11
CA MET A 182 -6.65 -1.02 8.85
C MET A 182 -7.07 0.26 9.59
N ASP A 183 -6.11 0.99 10.13
CA ASP A 183 -6.37 2.18 10.95
C ASP A 183 -6.14 3.48 10.16
N GLY A 184 -5.46 3.42 9.01
CA GLY A 184 -5.17 4.59 8.18
C GLY A 184 -4.21 5.56 8.85
N THR A 185 -3.28 5.07 9.68
CA THR A 185 -2.31 5.89 10.40
C THR A 185 -0.93 5.24 10.41
N GLY A 186 0.12 6.01 10.71
CA GLY A 186 1.45 5.47 10.98
C GLY A 186 2.59 6.38 10.52
N GLY A 187 3.81 5.85 10.59
CA GLY A 187 5.02 6.45 10.03
C GLY A 187 5.34 5.99 8.60
N SER A 188 6.57 6.23 8.16
CA SER A 188 7.00 5.93 6.80
C SER A 188 6.92 4.44 6.45
N TYR A 189 7.21 3.55 7.41
CA TYR A 189 7.05 2.11 7.21
C TYR A 189 5.61 1.73 6.87
N ALA A 190 4.63 2.16 7.67
CA ALA A 190 3.23 1.84 7.45
C ALA A 190 2.75 2.26 6.05
N ALA A 191 3.15 3.46 5.60
CA ALA A 191 2.80 3.98 4.28
C ALA A 191 3.47 3.20 3.14
N ALA A 192 4.78 2.96 3.24
CA ALA A 192 5.53 2.19 2.24
C ALA A 192 5.04 0.74 2.16
N ALA A 193 4.87 0.08 3.31
CA ALA A 193 4.38 -1.30 3.40
C ALA A 193 2.98 -1.43 2.82
N MET A 194 2.05 -0.54 3.16
CA MET A 194 0.70 -0.54 2.60
C MET A 194 0.72 -0.39 1.08
N TYR A 195 1.52 0.54 0.55
CA TYR A 195 1.64 0.71 -0.89
C TYR A 195 2.22 -0.55 -1.57
N SER A 196 3.32 -1.10 -1.05
CA SER A 196 3.93 -2.33 -1.57
C SER A 196 2.97 -3.53 -1.51
N PHE A 197 2.20 -3.67 -0.43
CA PHE A 197 1.18 -4.70 -0.30
C PHE A 197 0.12 -4.58 -1.40
N LEU A 198 -0.43 -3.38 -1.61
CA LEU A 198 -1.47 -3.15 -2.62
C LEU A 198 -0.94 -3.40 -4.04
N LEU A 199 0.30 -3.00 -4.35
CA LEU A 199 0.95 -3.28 -5.64
C LEU A 199 1.10 -4.78 -5.89
N THR A 200 1.54 -5.52 -4.86
CA THR A 200 1.70 -6.98 -4.92
C THR A 200 0.38 -7.67 -5.25
N GLN A 201 -0.72 -7.19 -4.66
CA GLN A 201 -2.06 -7.74 -4.89
C GLN A 201 -2.58 -7.54 -6.32
N VAL A 202 -1.92 -6.71 -7.13
CA VAL A 202 -2.29 -6.45 -8.52
C VAL A 202 -1.13 -6.71 -9.48
N ASP A 203 -0.19 -7.58 -9.11
CA ASP A 203 0.94 -8.02 -9.92
C ASP A 203 1.80 -6.86 -10.46
N VAL A 204 1.99 -5.80 -9.68
CA VAL A 204 2.98 -4.75 -9.96
C VAL A 204 4.21 -5.03 -9.10
N GLU A 205 5.35 -5.28 -9.75
CA GLU A 205 6.58 -5.65 -9.05
C GLU A 205 7.11 -4.50 -8.20
N SER A 206 7.29 -4.74 -6.91
CA SER A 206 7.80 -3.77 -5.96
C SER A 206 8.71 -4.39 -4.91
N VAL A 207 9.52 -3.57 -4.26
CA VAL A 207 10.27 -3.98 -3.08
C VAL A 207 10.32 -2.84 -2.08
N LEU A 208 10.05 -3.16 -0.82
CA LEU A 208 10.27 -2.20 0.27
C LEU A 208 11.75 -1.85 0.35
N ALA A 209 12.03 -0.58 0.59
CA ALA A 209 13.38 -0.08 0.77
C ALA A 209 13.45 0.83 1.98
N VAL A 210 14.65 0.97 2.51
CA VAL A 210 15.00 1.86 3.60
C VAL A 210 16.09 2.82 3.15
N THR A 211 16.06 4.01 3.69
CA THR A 211 17.07 5.05 3.52
C THR A 211 17.22 5.81 4.83
N THR A 212 18.25 6.64 4.93
CA THR A 212 18.44 7.54 6.07
C THR A 212 17.93 8.93 5.73
N ASP A 213 16.95 9.42 6.49
CA ASP A 213 16.39 10.76 6.30
C ASP A 213 17.34 11.89 6.71
N HIS A 214 16.89 13.13 6.54
CA HIS A 214 17.65 14.33 6.91
C HIS A 214 17.87 14.50 8.42
N GLU A 215 17.17 13.73 9.27
CA GLU A 215 17.34 13.70 10.74
C GLU A 215 18.20 12.50 11.21
N ASN A 216 18.79 11.74 10.30
CA ASN A 216 19.51 10.48 10.55
C ASN A 216 18.64 9.36 11.16
N LYS A 217 17.37 9.27 10.76
CA LYS A 217 16.47 8.17 11.11
C LYS A 217 16.20 7.28 9.91
N ASP A 218 15.79 6.05 10.19
CA ASP A 218 15.32 5.14 9.15
C ASP A 218 14.02 5.68 8.54
N HIS A 219 13.99 5.75 7.22
CA HIS A 219 12.83 6.16 6.45
C HIS A 219 12.56 5.15 5.36
N TYR A 220 11.30 4.75 5.23
CA TYR A 220 10.90 3.68 4.35
C TYR A 220 10.20 4.20 3.10
N LEU A 221 10.55 3.59 1.98
CA LEU A 221 10.06 3.91 0.65
C LEU A 221 9.82 2.61 -0.14
N VAL A 222 9.29 2.72 -1.35
CA VAL A 222 9.05 1.57 -2.21
C VAL A 222 9.78 1.76 -3.53
N ILE A 223 10.51 0.74 -3.96
CA ILE A 223 11.03 0.69 -5.33
C ILE A 223 10.02 -0.10 -6.16
N VAL A 224 9.47 0.51 -7.21
CA VAL A 224 8.48 -0.09 -8.09
C VAL A 224 9.07 -0.23 -9.49
N THR A 225 8.97 -1.43 -10.06
CA THR A 225 9.40 -1.67 -11.44
C THR A 225 8.27 -1.28 -12.38
N LEU A 226 8.47 -0.24 -13.17
CA LEU A 226 7.53 0.22 -14.19
C LEU A 226 8.18 0.11 -15.57
N ASN A 227 7.56 -0.64 -16.49
CA ASN A 227 8.09 -0.94 -17.82
C ASN A 227 9.55 -1.45 -17.77
N GLY A 228 9.84 -2.32 -16.79
CA GLY A 228 11.16 -2.91 -16.58
C GLY A 228 12.21 -1.98 -15.97
N LYS A 229 11.82 -0.78 -15.50
CA LYS A 229 12.72 0.18 -14.86
C LYS A 229 12.35 0.42 -13.39
N PRO A 230 13.31 0.41 -12.44
CA PRO A 230 13.04 0.46 -11.01
C PRO A 230 13.02 1.90 -10.50
N TYR A 231 11.84 2.47 -10.30
CA TYR A 231 11.69 3.82 -9.78
C TYR A 231 11.38 3.82 -8.28
N ILE A 232 11.65 4.93 -7.62
CA ILE A 232 11.45 5.11 -6.19
C ILE A 232 10.18 5.93 -5.95
N MET A 233 9.33 5.43 -5.06
CA MET A 233 8.10 6.06 -4.62
C MET A 233 8.18 6.28 -3.12
N ASP A 234 7.93 7.50 -2.69
CA ASP A 234 7.94 7.86 -1.26
C ASP A 234 6.55 8.40 -0.87
N PRO A 235 5.64 7.54 -0.39
CA PRO A 235 4.30 7.98 0.01
C PRO A 235 4.31 8.85 1.28
N ALA A 236 5.30 8.68 2.16
CA ALA A 236 5.38 9.41 3.42
C ALA A 236 5.75 10.87 3.21
N TYR A 237 6.75 11.15 2.38
CA TYR A 237 7.10 12.53 2.03
C TYR A 237 6.08 13.19 1.08
N GLU A 238 5.37 12.44 0.24
CA GLU A 238 4.27 13.01 -0.54
C GLU A 238 3.16 13.60 0.36
N LEU A 239 2.84 12.92 1.47
CA LEU A 239 1.91 13.38 2.50
C LEU A 239 2.39 14.67 3.20
N GLU A 240 3.69 14.92 3.22
CA GLU A 240 4.27 16.15 3.76
C GLU A 240 4.28 17.29 2.72
N PHE A 241 4.64 17.00 1.47
CA PHE A 241 4.85 18.02 0.44
C PHE A 241 3.57 18.47 -0.27
N SER A 242 2.75 17.54 -0.76
CA SER A 242 1.66 17.87 -1.68
C SER A 242 0.27 17.41 -1.22
N LYS A 243 0.20 16.35 -0.39
CA LYS A 243 -1.05 15.77 0.11
C LYS A 243 -2.02 15.34 -1.00
N GLY A 244 -1.51 14.60 -1.99
CA GLY A 244 -2.29 14.07 -3.12
C GLY A 244 -1.68 14.31 -4.51
N GLY A 245 -0.47 14.87 -4.57
CA GLY A 245 0.29 15.11 -5.79
C GLY A 245 1.12 13.90 -6.25
N LEU A 246 2.21 14.20 -6.98
CA LEU A 246 3.15 13.20 -7.53
C LEU A 246 4.62 13.64 -7.37
N VAL A 247 4.91 14.51 -6.40
CA VAL A 247 6.25 15.06 -6.15
C VAL A 247 7.27 13.95 -5.91
N CYS A 248 6.86 12.92 -5.17
CA CYS A 248 7.64 11.78 -4.72
C CYS A 248 7.29 10.48 -5.45
N PHE A 249 6.60 10.56 -6.60
CA PHE A 249 6.32 9.41 -7.46
C PHE A 249 7.38 9.26 -8.55
N GLY A 250 7.92 8.04 -8.71
CA GLY A 250 8.75 7.71 -9.86
C GLY A 250 10.15 8.36 -9.86
N MET A 251 10.76 8.55 -8.69
CA MET A 251 12.08 9.18 -8.53
C MET A 251 13.23 8.23 -8.85
N THR A 252 14.35 8.79 -9.27
CA THR A 252 15.67 8.15 -9.27
C THR A 252 16.43 8.47 -7.98
N GLU A 253 17.47 7.70 -7.63
CA GLU A 253 18.36 8.04 -6.51
C GLU A 253 19.03 9.41 -6.70
N GLN A 254 19.35 9.78 -7.94
CA GLN A 254 19.90 11.09 -8.26
C GLN A 254 18.91 12.22 -7.93
N GLU A 255 17.62 12.03 -8.21
CA GLU A 255 16.57 12.99 -7.84
C GLU A 255 16.36 13.05 -6.33
N LEU A 256 16.34 11.93 -5.62
CA LEU A 256 16.30 11.93 -4.14
C LEU A 256 17.45 12.74 -3.55
N THR A 257 18.66 12.55 -4.11
CA THR A 257 19.87 13.28 -3.72
C THR A 257 19.73 14.78 -3.97
N ALA A 258 19.30 15.16 -5.17
CA ALA A 258 19.17 16.56 -5.57
C ALA A 258 18.14 17.30 -4.72
N ASN A 259 17.06 16.61 -4.31
CA ASN A 259 16.00 17.15 -3.47
C ASN A 259 16.29 17.03 -1.96
N ARG A 260 17.46 16.49 -1.58
CA ARG A 260 17.90 16.29 -0.19
C ARG A 260 16.91 15.47 0.64
N LEU A 261 16.27 14.50 0.01
CA LEU A 261 15.25 13.68 0.66
C LEU A 261 15.89 12.57 1.50
N ALA A 262 16.81 11.76 0.94
CA ALA A 262 17.55 10.72 1.70
C ALA A 262 18.57 9.93 0.82
N ILE A 263 19.69 9.43 1.39
CA ILE A 263 20.68 8.53 0.73
C ILE A 263 21.53 7.77 1.79
N PRO A 264 21.95 6.51 1.57
CA PRO A 264 21.67 5.63 0.43
C PRO A 264 20.39 4.81 0.57
N VAL A 265 19.75 4.51 -0.56
CA VAL A 265 18.58 3.63 -0.62
C VAL A 265 19.03 2.17 -0.63
N LYS A 266 18.38 1.36 0.19
CA LYS A 266 18.63 -0.08 0.29
C LYS A 266 17.32 -0.86 0.22
N ALA A 267 17.19 -1.74 -0.77
CA ALA A 267 16.09 -2.70 -0.79
C ALA A 267 16.16 -3.62 0.45
N LEU A 268 15.04 -3.84 1.11
CA LEU A 268 14.95 -4.75 2.26
C LEU A 268 15.14 -6.23 1.84
N PHE A 269 14.77 -6.54 0.59
CA PHE A 269 14.91 -7.86 0.00
C PHE A 269 15.67 -7.76 -1.33
N GLY A 270 16.55 -8.71 -1.59
CA GLY A 270 17.35 -8.73 -2.82
C GLY A 270 18.40 -7.62 -2.92
N GLN A 271 18.77 -7.28 -4.15
CA GLN A 271 19.72 -6.20 -4.45
C GLN A 271 18.95 -4.90 -4.68
N THR A 272 19.51 -3.76 -4.29
CA THR A 272 18.95 -2.45 -4.67
C THR A 272 19.14 -2.24 -6.17
N PRO A 273 18.06 -2.18 -6.97
CA PRO A 273 18.18 -1.91 -8.39
C PRO A 273 18.34 -0.39 -8.62
N ALA A 274 19.11 0.00 -9.65
CA ALA A 274 19.39 1.40 -9.96
C ALA A 274 18.62 1.85 -11.21
N CYS A 275 18.16 3.11 -11.21
CA CYS A 275 17.52 3.74 -12.35
C CYS A 275 18.09 5.14 -12.57
N THR A 276 18.38 5.46 -13.84
CA THR A 276 18.80 6.79 -14.31
C THR A 276 17.81 7.39 -15.30
N ASP A 277 16.70 6.70 -15.57
CA ASP A 277 15.63 7.21 -16.43
C ASP A 277 14.81 8.22 -15.61
N VAL A 278 14.70 9.44 -16.10
CA VAL A 278 14.04 10.56 -15.41
C VAL A 278 12.70 10.92 -16.04
N ARG A 279 12.00 9.97 -16.70
CA ARG A 279 10.74 10.26 -17.41
C ARG A 279 9.65 10.88 -16.54
N PHE A 280 9.66 10.59 -15.23
CA PHE A 280 8.70 11.14 -14.27
C PHE A 280 9.16 12.47 -13.65
N ALA A 281 10.28 13.05 -14.07
CA ALA A 281 10.80 14.30 -13.50
C ALA A 281 9.84 15.50 -13.69
N SER A 282 8.97 15.47 -14.71
CA SER A 282 7.91 16.48 -14.89
C SER A 282 6.85 16.46 -13.78
N MET A 283 6.79 15.40 -12.97
CA MET A 283 5.85 15.25 -11.86
C MET A 283 6.29 15.95 -10.56
N ARG A 284 7.56 16.41 -10.46
CA ARG A 284 8.14 16.94 -9.20
C ARG A 284 7.43 18.17 -8.63
N GLN A 285 6.59 18.83 -9.42
CA GLN A 285 5.79 19.99 -9.01
C GLN A 285 4.28 19.75 -9.22
N CYS A 286 3.89 18.49 -9.43
CA CYS A 286 2.50 18.13 -9.61
C CYS A 286 1.79 18.10 -8.25
N ALA A 287 1.04 19.15 -7.95
CA ALA A 287 0.25 19.25 -6.72
C ALA A 287 -1.13 18.60 -6.84
N LYS A 288 -1.65 18.46 -8.07
CA LYS A 288 -2.95 17.86 -8.36
C LYS A 288 -2.88 17.13 -9.68
N TRP A 289 -3.56 16.00 -9.77
CA TRP A 289 -3.66 15.26 -11.00
C TRP A 289 -4.99 14.50 -11.08
N SER A 290 -5.31 14.03 -12.28
CA SER A 290 -6.42 13.12 -12.54
C SER A 290 -6.12 12.27 -13.76
N PHE A 291 -6.69 11.08 -13.80
CA PHE A 291 -6.80 10.35 -15.06
C PHE A 291 -7.76 11.07 -16.01
N ASN A 292 -7.53 10.94 -17.32
CA ASN A 292 -8.56 11.21 -18.32
C ASN A 292 -9.63 10.10 -18.30
N GLU A 293 -10.72 10.27 -19.06
CA GLU A 293 -11.89 9.39 -19.02
C GLU A 293 -11.57 7.91 -19.32
N ASP A 294 -10.71 7.66 -20.31
CA ASP A 294 -10.27 6.31 -20.69
C ASP A 294 -9.03 5.82 -19.91
N ARG A 295 -8.56 6.62 -18.95
CA ARG A 295 -7.38 6.38 -18.10
C ARG A 295 -6.09 6.12 -18.88
N THR A 296 -5.98 6.48 -20.15
CA THR A 296 -4.74 6.33 -20.92
C THR A 296 -3.71 7.44 -20.68
N ARG A 297 -4.14 8.56 -20.05
CA ARG A 297 -3.31 9.75 -19.83
C ARG A 297 -3.53 10.34 -18.45
N VAL A 298 -2.49 10.98 -17.94
CA VAL A 298 -2.53 11.67 -16.66
C VAL A 298 -2.52 13.18 -16.91
N SER A 299 -3.59 13.86 -16.49
CA SER A 299 -3.66 15.31 -16.47
C SER A 299 -3.10 15.81 -15.15
N MET A 300 -2.05 16.63 -15.21
CA MET A 300 -1.32 17.12 -14.05
C MET A 300 -1.41 18.64 -13.99
N THR A 301 -1.47 19.21 -12.79
CA THR A 301 -1.31 20.65 -12.57
C THR A 301 0.08 20.92 -12.02
N VAL A 302 0.91 21.55 -12.84
CA VAL A 302 2.31 21.87 -12.56
C VAL A 302 2.48 23.38 -12.73
N ASP A 303 2.95 24.07 -11.68
CA ASP A 303 3.13 25.53 -11.67
C ASP A 303 1.88 26.32 -12.13
N GLY A 304 0.69 25.83 -11.74
CA GLY A 304 -0.59 26.45 -12.09
C GLY A 304 -1.05 26.23 -13.53
N SER A 305 -0.31 25.45 -14.33
CA SER A 305 -0.66 25.07 -15.70
C SER A 305 -1.00 23.59 -15.79
N THR A 306 -2.02 23.25 -16.59
CA THR A 306 -2.36 21.85 -16.89
C THR A 306 -1.42 21.29 -17.94
N GLN A 307 -0.79 20.16 -17.64
CA GLN A 307 0.08 19.39 -18.52
C GLN A 307 -0.47 17.97 -18.65
N ILE A 308 -0.25 17.34 -19.80
CA ILE A 308 -0.59 15.93 -20.01
C ILE A 308 0.70 15.13 -19.95
N PHE A 309 0.73 14.14 -19.07
CA PHE A 309 1.78 13.13 -19.04
C PHE A 309 1.31 11.92 -19.85
N ASP A 310 2.06 11.62 -20.91
CA ASP A 310 1.92 10.40 -21.67
C ASP A 310 3.08 9.46 -21.32
N PRO A 311 2.81 8.32 -20.66
CA PRO A 311 3.86 7.39 -20.23
C PRO A 311 4.52 6.63 -21.39
N THR A 312 3.95 6.70 -22.59
CA THR A 312 4.45 6.04 -23.80
C THR A 312 5.43 6.90 -24.59
N GLU A 313 5.47 8.21 -24.32
CA GLU A 313 6.50 9.08 -24.89
C GLU A 313 7.82 8.82 -24.16
N GLU A 314 8.78 8.19 -24.85
CA GLU A 314 10.15 8.11 -24.36
C GLU A 314 10.65 9.54 -24.13
N GLY A 315 10.99 9.88 -22.87
CA GLY A 315 11.52 11.19 -22.52
C GLY A 315 12.75 11.51 -23.37
N ASN A 316 12.68 12.62 -24.11
CA ASN A 316 13.80 13.19 -24.87
C ASN A 316 14.90 13.75 -23.94
#